data_AF-D9QST8-F1
#
_entry.id   AF-D9QST8-F1
#
_cell.length_a   1.000
_cell.length_b   1.000
_cell.length_c   1.000
_cell.angle_alpha   90.00
_cell.angle_beta   90.00
_cell.angle_gamma   90.00
#
_symmetry.space_group_name_H-M   'P 1'
#
loop_
_entity.id
_entity.type
_entity.pdbx_description
1 polymer ?
#
loop_
_entity_poly.entity_id
_entity_poly.type
_entity_poly.pdbx_seq_one_letter_code
_entity_poly.pdbx_strand_id
1 'polypeptide(L)'
;MVDLTGIELVEVPVLVEEGNAQEMLVTEFELVESAKQVKSVDSVIKNLNCEIIEDRVIVEGKIHKQILYIAEEDLVRYQKEEFEFSTLLSLPGVKPRMDVRINAVIKGDNTELLEEGSLIKQKTLLDIHVLVEKRERLFVELGSKELVVVDRIVGENNNQTIIEGLLELEIPAFKIMDIEVQLEDISIKIFTDKVIVEGNIKEEIYFIDQKRVECYCKKKLSFIQFIDLVGVKPGMNINLDSEIRDIQYRLSGDGVELSQRVMINSIAKATDRIEANLKVDSEGKEVRLSKLINKTEEQILEEFLISLDTPAVKIKNVDIEMADIESELMTDRVILTGRLKQNICFIGENNIERHQQKITSIDLFLDLPGVSPIDTAVDVESEIMFVKSDLASAGERLKEKAVLKFSIKAFQDPPVTEEIAVVSVED
;
A
#
# COMPACT_ATOMS: atom_id res chain seq x y z
N MET A 1 22.33 14.09 17.00
CA MET A 1 23.73 13.63 17.08
C MET A 1 23.91 12.75 15.85
N VAL A 2 24.67 13.18 14.85
CA VAL A 2 24.90 12.40 13.63
C VAL A 2 25.89 11.31 14.03
N ASP A 3 25.48 10.05 13.98
CA ASP A 3 26.31 8.95 14.43
C ASP A 3 27.52 8.79 13.50
N LEU A 4 28.71 8.74 14.09
CA LEU A 4 30.01 8.85 13.42
C LEU A 4 30.59 7.49 13.02
N THR A 5 29.79 6.43 13.01
CA THR A 5 30.26 5.05 12.89
C THR A 5 30.13 4.47 11.48
N GLY A 6 29.37 5.10 10.58
CA GLY A 6 29.06 4.49 9.27
C GLY A 6 28.21 3.23 9.39
N ILE A 7 27.53 3.05 10.53
CA ILE A 7 26.57 1.97 10.79
C ILE A 7 25.19 2.60 10.84
N GLU A 8 24.24 1.98 10.13
CA GLU A 8 22.84 2.39 10.12
C GLU A 8 21.96 1.26 10.67
N LEU A 9 20.95 1.59 11.47
CA LEU A 9 19.93 0.63 11.88
C LEU A 9 18.83 0.61 10.81
N VAL A 10 18.68 -0.49 10.10
CA VAL A 10 17.71 -0.64 9.01
C VAL A 10 16.72 -1.75 9.31
N GLU A 11 15.51 -1.61 8.77
CA GLU A 11 14.56 -2.71 8.67
C GLU A 11 14.59 -3.29 7.26
N VAL A 12 14.89 -4.58 7.16
CA VAL A 12 15.08 -5.25 5.88
C VAL A 12 14.43 -6.63 5.90
N PRO A 13 13.92 -7.11 4.75
CA PRO A 13 13.51 -8.50 4.61
C PRO A 13 14.77 -9.39 4.56
N VAL A 14 14.89 -10.27 5.55
CA VAL A 14 15.93 -11.29 5.64
C VAL A 14 15.37 -12.59 5.10
N LEU A 15 16.11 -13.23 4.19
CA LEU A 15 15.79 -14.55 3.69
C LEU A 15 15.82 -15.57 4.83
N VAL A 16 14.75 -16.33 4.97
CA VAL A 16 14.66 -17.45 5.90
C VAL A 16 15.00 -18.74 5.18
N GLU A 17 14.31 -19.01 4.07
CA GLU A 17 14.49 -20.22 3.28
C GLU A 17 13.87 -20.01 1.88
N GLU A 18 14.38 -20.75 0.90
CA GLU A 18 13.85 -20.76 -0.46
C GLU A 18 13.56 -22.18 -0.97
N GLY A 19 12.61 -22.28 -1.89
CA GLY A 19 12.04 -23.54 -2.34
C GLY A 19 11.74 -23.55 -3.81
N ASN A 20 12.03 -24.67 -4.45
CA ASN A 20 11.72 -24.92 -5.84
C ASN A 20 10.92 -26.21 -5.98
N ALA A 21 9.86 -26.19 -6.77
CA ALA A 21 9.08 -27.37 -7.12
C ALA A 21 8.76 -27.38 -8.62
N GLN A 22 8.93 -28.54 -9.24
CA GLN A 22 8.51 -28.78 -10.61
C GLN A 22 7.44 -29.85 -10.62
N GLU A 23 6.26 -29.50 -11.12
CA GLU A 23 5.09 -30.36 -11.09
C GLU A 23 4.57 -30.61 -12.50
N MET A 24 4.32 -31.89 -12.82
CA MET A 24 3.69 -32.29 -14.06
C MET A 24 2.23 -32.63 -13.79
N LEU A 25 1.33 -31.72 -14.20
CA LEU A 25 -0.10 -31.94 -14.09
C LEU A 25 -0.61 -32.66 -15.34
N VAL A 26 -1.23 -33.81 -15.15
CA VAL A 26 -1.84 -34.59 -16.23
C VAL A 26 -3.34 -34.54 -16.08
N THR A 27 -4.03 -33.94 -17.06
CA THR A 27 -5.49 -33.84 -17.08
C THR A 27 -6.05 -34.50 -18.33
N GLU A 28 -7.30 -34.95 -18.24
CA GLU A 28 -8.08 -35.42 -19.37
C GLU A 28 -9.36 -34.58 -19.41
N PHE A 29 -9.69 -34.05 -20.59
CA PHE A 29 -10.77 -33.10 -20.77
C PHE A 29 -11.61 -33.45 -21.99
N GLU A 30 -12.92 -33.56 -21.77
CA GLU A 30 -13.89 -33.89 -22.82
C GLU A 30 -14.22 -32.64 -23.64
N LEU A 31 -14.05 -32.75 -24.96
CA LEU A 31 -14.47 -31.73 -25.89
C LEU A 31 -15.96 -31.87 -26.17
N VAL A 32 -16.67 -30.74 -26.25
CA VAL A 32 -18.12 -30.73 -26.56
C VAL A 32 -18.40 -31.34 -27.94
N GLU A 33 -17.46 -31.18 -28.86
CA GLU A 33 -17.49 -31.77 -30.20
C GLU A 33 -16.14 -32.44 -30.48
N SER A 34 -16.17 -33.62 -31.10
CA SER A 34 -14.96 -34.34 -31.48
C SER A 34 -14.06 -33.49 -32.37
N ALA A 35 -12.80 -33.36 -31.99
CA ALA A 35 -11.79 -32.59 -32.69
C ALA A 35 -11.01 -33.44 -33.69
N LYS A 36 -10.91 -32.95 -34.93
CA LYS A 36 -9.92 -33.45 -35.90
C LYS A 36 -8.50 -33.02 -35.52
N GLN A 37 -8.36 -31.82 -34.97
CA GLN A 37 -7.06 -31.23 -34.63
C GLN A 37 -7.20 -30.15 -33.55
N VAL A 38 -6.32 -30.16 -32.55
CA VAL A 38 -6.12 -29.03 -31.63
C VAL A 38 -5.15 -28.04 -32.26
N LYS A 39 -5.52 -26.76 -32.32
CA LYS A 39 -4.70 -25.68 -32.91
C LYS A 39 -3.79 -25.03 -31.89
N SER A 40 -4.35 -24.62 -30.76
CA SER A 40 -3.60 -24.02 -29.67
C SER A 40 -4.30 -24.30 -28.34
N VAL A 41 -3.50 -24.32 -27.29
CA VAL A 41 -3.95 -24.32 -25.91
C VAL A 41 -3.20 -23.20 -25.23
N ASP A 42 -3.92 -22.13 -24.89
CA ASP A 42 -3.36 -20.99 -24.18
C ASP A 42 -3.67 -21.15 -22.70
N SER A 43 -2.62 -21.30 -21.90
CA SER A 43 -2.70 -21.62 -20.47
C SER A 43 -2.16 -20.50 -19.62
N VAL A 44 -2.89 -20.14 -18.57
CA VAL A 44 -2.54 -19.07 -17.63
C VAL A 44 -2.82 -19.52 -16.20
N ILE A 45 -1.93 -19.17 -15.28
CA ILE A 45 -2.13 -19.39 -13.84
C ILE A 45 -2.97 -18.24 -13.28
N LYS A 46 -4.00 -18.55 -12.50
CA LYS A 46 -4.86 -17.60 -11.80
C LYS A 46 -4.90 -17.92 -10.31
N ASN A 47 -5.22 -16.91 -9.51
CA ASN A 47 -5.49 -17.05 -8.07
C ASN A 47 -4.36 -17.76 -7.32
N LEU A 48 -3.11 -17.44 -7.65
CA LEU A 48 -1.95 -17.99 -6.97
C LEU A 48 -1.90 -17.48 -5.53
N ASN A 49 -1.81 -18.42 -4.58
CA ASN A 49 -1.88 -18.20 -3.15
C ASN A 49 -0.86 -19.11 -2.44
N CYS A 50 -0.44 -18.75 -1.23
CA CYS A 50 0.19 -19.70 -0.32
C CYS A 50 -0.32 -19.60 1.11
N GLU A 51 -0.18 -20.71 1.81
CA GLU A 51 -0.30 -20.79 3.25
C GLU A 51 1.01 -21.31 3.85
N ILE A 52 1.47 -20.64 4.92
CA ILE A 52 2.58 -21.14 5.73
C ILE A 52 2.05 -22.02 6.85
N ILE A 53 2.60 -23.22 6.94
CA ILE A 53 2.57 -24.05 8.14
C ILE A 53 4.00 -24.22 8.66
N GLU A 54 4.16 -24.75 9.87
CA GLU A 54 5.50 -24.95 10.43
C GLU A 54 6.39 -25.80 9.49
N ASP A 55 7.56 -25.25 9.15
CA ASP A 55 8.57 -25.80 8.23
C ASP A 55 8.09 -26.11 6.80
N ARG A 56 6.91 -25.62 6.37
CA ARG A 56 6.38 -25.91 5.02
C ARG A 56 5.53 -24.78 4.46
N VAL A 57 5.47 -24.71 3.15
CA VAL A 57 4.59 -23.79 2.42
C VAL A 57 3.71 -24.58 1.47
N ILE A 58 2.40 -24.35 1.55
CA ILE A 58 1.42 -24.87 0.59
C ILE A 58 1.21 -23.77 -0.44
N VAL A 59 1.40 -24.08 -1.71
CA VAL A 59 1.15 -23.18 -2.85
C VAL A 59 -0.06 -23.72 -3.60
N GLU A 60 -1.06 -22.86 -3.83
CA GLU A 60 -2.30 -23.21 -4.51
C GLU A 60 -2.60 -22.23 -5.63
N GLY A 61 -3.25 -22.73 -6.68
CA GLY A 61 -3.68 -21.88 -7.77
C GLY A 61 -4.64 -22.60 -8.72
N LYS A 62 -5.04 -21.89 -9.76
CA LYS A 62 -5.89 -22.41 -10.84
C LYS A 62 -5.18 -22.32 -12.16
N ILE A 63 -5.21 -23.40 -12.94
CA ILE A 63 -4.84 -23.37 -14.35
C ILE A 63 -6.10 -23.06 -15.15
N HIS A 64 -6.08 -21.95 -15.88
CA HIS A 64 -7.09 -21.60 -16.86
C HIS A 64 -6.56 -21.88 -18.25
N LYS A 65 -7.25 -22.75 -19.00
CA LYS A 65 -6.89 -23.09 -20.36
C LYS A 65 -7.96 -22.65 -21.35
N GLN A 66 -7.49 -22.17 -22.49
CA GLN A 66 -8.30 -21.79 -23.62
C GLN A 66 -7.92 -22.69 -24.80
N ILE A 67 -8.81 -23.60 -25.16
CA ILE A 67 -8.55 -24.63 -26.15
C ILE A 67 -9.22 -24.22 -27.45
N LEU A 68 -8.41 -24.00 -28.49
CA LEU A 68 -8.86 -23.75 -29.85
C LEU A 68 -8.64 -25.01 -30.68
N TYR A 69 -9.70 -25.52 -31.30
CA TYR A 69 -9.63 -26.77 -32.06
C TYR A 69 -10.53 -26.74 -33.30
N ILE A 70 -10.28 -27.65 -34.24
CA ILE A 70 -11.12 -27.88 -35.42
C ILE A 70 -11.97 -29.11 -35.16
N ALA A 71 -13.28 -28.93 -35.16
CA ALA A 71 -14.27 -29.99 -35.00
C ALA A 71 -14.57 -30.70 -36.33
N GLU A 72 -15.54 -31.60 -36.32
CA GLU A 72 -16.14 -32.12 -37.55
C GLU A 72 -16.69 -30.98 -38.44
N GLU A 73 -16.76 -31.23 -39.75
CA GLU A 73 -17.11 -30.21 -40.77
C GLU A 73 -16.15 -29.01 -40.88
N ASP A 74 -14.94 -29.11 -40.33
CA ASP A 74 -13.88 -28.09 -40.41
C ASP A 74 -14.23 -26.77 -39.70
N LEU A 75 -15.13 -26.84 -38.71
CA LEU A 75 -15.51 -25.70 -37.88
C LEU A 75 -14.49 -25.43 -36.78
N VAL A 76 -14.10 -24.17 -36.62
CA VAL A 76 -13.25 -23.73 -35.51
C VAL A 76 -14.10 -23.56 -34.25
N ARG A 77 -13.73 -24.29 -33.20
CA ARG A 77 -14.39 -24.27 -31.90
C ARG A 77 -13.44 -23.78 -30.82
N TYR A 78 -14.04 -23.26 -29.77
CA TYR A 78 -13.35 -22.73 -28.61
C TYR A 78 -14.00 -23.29 -27.35
N GLN A 79 -13.18 -23.82 -26.44
CA GLN A 79 -13.63 -24.35 -25.16
C GLN A 79 -12.68 -23.93 -24.05
N LYS A 80 -13.25 -23.63 -22.87
CA LYS A 80 -12.50 -23.26 -21.66
C LYS A 80 -12.45 -24.45 -20.71
N GLU A 81 -11.31 -24.61 -20.07
CA GLU A 81 -11.08 -25.56 -19.00
C GLU A 81 -10.45 -24.82 -17.81
N GLU A 82 -10.89 -25.13 -16.59
CA GLU A 82 -10.25 -24.65 -15.37
C GLU A 82 -10.12 -25.80 -14.37
N PHE A 83 -8.95 -25.93 -13.76
CA PHE A 83 -8.72 -26.88 -12.68
C PHE A 83 -7.73 -26.31 -11.66
N GLU A 84 -7.82 -26.81 -10.42
CA GLU A 84 -6.98 -26.39 -9.30
C GLU A 84 -5.71 -27.23 -9.20
N PHE A 85 -4.64 -26.63 -8.70
CA PHE A 85 -3.43 -27.34 -8.29
C PHE A 85 -3.01 -26.92 -6.89
N SER A 86 -2.34 -27.82 -6.18
CA SER A 86 -1.79 -27.60 -4.84
C SER A 86 -0.46 -28.33 -4.71
N THR A 87 0.56 -27.65 -4.22
CA THR A 87 1.92 -28.16 -4.03
C THR A 87 2.40 -27.84 -2.63
N LEU A 88 3.05 -28.80 -1.97
CA LEU A 88 3.63 -28.64 -0.65
C LEU A 88 5.16 -28.63 -0.74
N LEU A 89 5.78 -27.51 -0.38
CA LEU A 89 7.24 -27.37 -0.30
C LEU A 89 7.68 -27.50 1.16
N SER A 90 8.74 -28.26 1.41
CA SER A 90 9.36 -28.37 2.73
C SER A 90 10.49 -27.35 2.85
N LEU A 91 10.32 -26.38 3.74
CA LEU A 91 11.21 -25.23 3.95
C LEU A 91 11.52 -25.10 5.44
N PRO A 92 12.59 -25.76 5.93
CA PRO A 92 12.94 -25.76 7.35
C PRO A 92 13.14 -24.34 7.91
N GLY A 93 12.70 -24.10 9.14
CA GLY A 93 12.85 -22.81 9.83
C GLY A 93 11.73 -21.80 9.53
N VAL A 94 10.86 -22.10 8.57
CA VAL A 94 9.69 -21.29 8.23
C VAL A 94 8.60 -21.41 9.30
N LYS A 95 8.00 -20.27 9.68
CA LYS A 95 6.96 -20.18 10.71
C LYS A 95 5.75 -19.40 10.21
N PRO A 96 4.55 -19.68 10.74
CA PRO A 96 3.36 -18.90 10.44
C PRO A 96 3.61 -17.39 10.62
N ARG A 97 3.00 -16.58 9.75
CA ARG A 97 3.10 -15.10 9.72
C ARG A 97 4.42 -14.53 9.18
N MET A 98 5.32 -15.36 8.65
CA MET A 98 6.42 -14.88 7.81
C MET A 98 5.90 -14.39 6.46
N ASP A 99 6.70 -13.59 5.76
CA ASP A 99 6.36 -13.05 4.45
C ASP A 99 6.74 -14.08 3.37
N VAL A 100 5.84 -14.39 2.44
CA VAL A 100 6.13 -15.32 1.33
C VAL A 100 5.97 -14.60 0.00
N ARG A 101 6.92 -14.83 -0.90
CA ARG A 101 6.75 -14.54 -2.33
C ARG A 101 6.72 -15.84 -3.11
N ILE A 102 5.83 -15.90 -4.08
CA ILE A 102 5.66 -17.05 -4.96
C ILE A 102 5.78 -16.56 -6.39
N ASN A 103 6.55 -17.27 -7.19
CA ASN A 103 6.53 -17.15 -8.65
C ASN A 103 6.23 -18.53 -9.23
N ALA A 104 5.15 -18.64 -10.01
CA ALA A 104 4.80 -19.87 -10.70
C ALA A 104 4.70 -19.60 -12.20
N VAL A 105 5.37 -20.42 -13.00
CA VAL A 105 5.36 -20.30 -14.46
C VAL A 105 5.07 -21.64 -15.13
N ILE A 106 4.34 -21.60 -16.23
CA ILE A 106 4.11 -22.77 -17.08
C ILE A 106 5.30 -22.89 -18.03
N LYS A 107 6.16 -23.89 -17.82
CA LYS A 107 7.33 -24.15 -18.68
C LYS A 107 6.98 -24.90 -19.97
N GLY A 108 5.86 -25.62 -19.97
CA GLY A 108 5.39 -26.32 -21.16
C GLY A 108 3.97 -26.85 -20.99
N ASP A 109 3.25 -26.92 -22.11
CA ASP A 109 1.91 -27.49 -22.18
C ASP A 109 1.79 -28.35 -23.44
N ASN A 110 1.62 -29.65 -23.26
CA ASN A 110 1.52 -30.61 -24.34
C ASN A 110 0.14 -31.25 -24.34
N THR A 111 -0.48 -31.33 -25.52
CA THR A 111 -1.83 -31.88 -25.69
C THR A 111 -1.80 -33.03 -26.69
N GLU A 112 -2.45 -34.13 -26.32
CA GLU A 112 -2.62 -35.33 -27.14
C GLU A 112 -4.14 -35.57 -27.33
N LEU A 113 -4.57 -35.78 -28.58
CA LEU A 113 -5.95 -36.14 -28.90
C LEU A 113 -6.16 -37.65 -28.71
N LEU A 114 -7.24 -38.03 -28.04
CA LEU A 114 -7.64 -39.40 -27.74
C LEU A 114 -9.08 -39.66 -28.22
N GLU A 115 -9.49 -40.93 -28.18
CA GLU A 115 -10.88 -41.36 -28.43
C GLU A 115 -11.52 -40.77 -29.69
N GLU A 116 -10.83 -40.87 -30.82
CA GLU A 116 -11.31 -40.33 -32.11
C GLU A 116 -11.65 -38.81 -32.07
N GLY A 117 -11.05 -38.08 -31.13
CA GLY A 117 -11.13 -36.63 -31.02
C GLY A 117 -12.08 -36.11 -29.94
N SER A 118 -12.83 -36.96 -29.23
CA SER A 118 -13.74 -36.49 -28.16
C SER A 118 -13.02 -36.13 -26.86
N LEU A 119 -11.81 -36.63 -26.65
CA LEU A 119 -11.05 -36.44 -25.42
C LEU A 119 -9.65 -35.88 -25.74
N ILE A 120 -9.18 -34.93 -24.93
CA ILE A 120 -7.78 -34.50 -24.95
C ILE A 120 -7.09 -34.89 -23.65
N LYS A 121 -5.84 -35.33 -23.75
CA LYS A 121 -4.93 -35.57 -22.63
C LYS A 121 -3.87 -34.48 -22.63
N GLN A 122 -3.77 -33.75 -21.54
CA GLN A 122 -2.88 -32.60 -21.42
C GLN A 122 -1.83 -32.85 -20.35
N LYS A 123 -0.61 -32.36 -20.60
CA LYS A 123 0.55 -32.43 -19.71
C LYS A 123 1.09 -31.02 -19.53
N THR A 124 0.85 -30.44 -18.35
CA THR A 124 1.26 -29.07 -18.00
C THR A 124 2.43 -29.14 -17.03
N LEU A 125 3.60 -28.61 -17.43
CA LEU A 125 4.78 -28.51 -16.57
C LEU A 125 4.78 -27.16 -15.88
N LEU A 126 4.62 -27.16 -14.56
CA LEU A 126 4.74 -26.00 -13.69
C LEU A 126 6.13 -25.94 -13.07
N ASP A 127 6.69 -24.74 -12.98
CA ASP A 127 7.91 -24.41 -12.24
C ASP A 127 7.55 -23.35 -11.20
N ILE A 128 7.63 -23.73 -9.93
CA ILE A 128 7.16 -22.94 -8.78
C ILE A 128 8.37 -22.63 -7.91
N HIS A 129 8.57 -21.33 -7.66
CA HIS A 129 9.62 -20.76 -6.82
C HIS A 129 8.96 -20.09 -5.62
N VAL A 130 9.41 -20.42 -4.42
CA VAL A 130 8.92 -19.87 -3.15
C VAL A 130 10.08 -19.26 -2.41
N LEU A 131 9.93 -18.02 -1.98
CA LEU A 131 10.87 -17.29 -1.15
C LEU A 131 10.18 -16.94 0.17
N VAL A 132 10.75 -17.33 1.30
CA VAL A 132 10.21 -16.99 2.63
C VAL A 132 11.16 -16.03 3.32
N GLU A 133 10.62 -14.89 3.76
CA GLU A 133 11.36 -13.82 4.40
C GLU A 133 10.75 -13.46 5.75
N LYS A 134 11.57 -12.82 6.58
CA LYS A 134 11.13 -12.14 7.79
C LYS A 134 11.74 -10.75 7.84
N ARG A 135 10.94 -9.75 8.23
CA ARG A 135 11.49 -8.43 8.53
C ARG A 135 12.30 -8.47 9.81
N GLU A 136 13.55 -8.06 9.73
CA GLU A 136 14.41 -7.90 10.90
C GLU A 136 15.04 -6.51 10.94
N ARG A 137 15.44 -6.11 12.15
CA ARG A 137 16.24 -4.91 12.39
C ARG A 137 17.70 -5.30 12.40
N LEU A 138 18.48 -4.76 11.47
CA LEU A 138 19.91 -5.05 11.36
C LEU A 138 20.69 -3.76 11.49
N PHE A 139 21.79 -3.82 12.25
CA PHE A 139 22.84 -2.81 12.17
C PHE A 139 23.70 -3.16 10.95
N VAL A 140 23.80 -2.23 10.01
CA VAL A 140 24.45 -2.45 8.72
C VAL A 140 25.54 -1.42 8.49
N GLU A 141 26.72 -1.88 8.10
CA GLU A 141 27.81 -0.98 7.72
C GLU A 141 27.59 -0.43 6.31
N LEU A 142 27.90 0.86 6.13
CA LEU A 142 27.92 1.50 4.83
C LEU A 142 29.15 1.05 4.02
N GLY A 143 28.93 0.66 2.77
CA GLY A 143 29.92 0.23 1.80
C GLY A 143 30.09 1.21 0.63
N SER A 144 30.56 0.70 -0.50
CA SER A 144 30.82 1.52 -1.70
C SER A 144 30.47 0.84 -3.04
N LYS A 145 29.76 -0.31 -3.01
CA LYS A 145 29.46 -1.10 -4.21
C LYS A 145 28.22 -0.59 -4.94
N GLU A 146 27.06 -1.12 -4.57
CA GLU A 146 25.79 -0.83 -5.23
C GLU A 146 24.91 0.02 -4.34
N LEU A 147 24.17 0.93 -4.96
CA LEU A 147 23.22 1.79 -4.27
C LEU A 147 21.91 1.02 -4.14
N VAL A 148 21.59 0.66 -2.91
CA VAL A 148 20.34 -0.01 -2.56
C VAL A 148 19.47 0.96 -1.79
N VAL A 149 18.19 0.64 -1.72
CA VAL A 149 17.22 1.38 -0.93
C VAL A 149 16.81 0.58 0.28
N VAL A 150 16.90 1.23 1.44
CA VAL A 150 16.61 0.63 2.73
C VAL A 150 15.79 1.59 3.59
N ASP A 151 14.95 1.01 4.43
CA ASP A 151 14.23 1.76 5.45
C ASP A 151 15.09 1.87 6.69
N ARG A 152 15.75 3.03 6.87
CA ARG A 152 16.48 3.33 8.09
C ARG A 152 15.49 3.61 9.21
N ILE A 153 15.66 2.95 10.35
CA ILE A 153 14.87 3.22 11.55
C ILE A 153 15.40 4.50 12.21
N VAL A 154 14.56 5.53 12.26
CA VAL A 154 14.90 6.82 12.88
C VAL A 154 14.55 6.82 14.36
N GLY A 155 13.41 6.22 14.71
CA GLY A 155 12.96 6.15 16.09
C GLY A 155 11.73 5.26 16.25
N GLU A 156 11.52 4.79 17.47
CA GLU A 156 10.34 4.03 17.86
C GLU A 156 9.95 4.43 19.27
N ASN A 157 8.68 4.71 19.50
CA ASN A 157 8.18 5.00 20.84
C ASN A 157 6.78 4.42 21.05
N ASN A 158 6.55 3.94 22.26
CA ASN A 158 5.22 3.54 22.73
C ASN A 158 4.68 4.64 23.64
N ASN A 159 3.47 5.11 23.35
CA ASN A 159 2.81 6.12 24.15
C ASN A 159 1.39 5.69 24.54
N GLN A 160 1.06 5.92 25.80
CA GLN A 160 -0.27 5.69 26.36
C GLN A 160 -0.95 7.01 26.66
N THR A 161 -2.17 7.18 26.13
CA THR A 161 -2.97 8.40 26.35
C THR A 161 -4.32 8.03 26.93
N ILE A 162 -4.77 8.80 27.92
CA ILE A 162 -6.12 8.70 28.46
C ILE A 162 -6.94 9.84 27.86
N ILE A 163 -8.01 9.48 27.16
CA ILE A 163 -8.99 10.41 26.61
C ILE A 163 -10.18 10.46 27.56
N GLU A 164 -10.44 11.64 28.10
CA GLU A 164 -11.58 11.87 28.99
C GLU A 164 -12.73 12.47 28.17
N GLY A 165 -13.90 11.85 28.27
CA GLY A 165 -15.11 12.24 27.55
C GLY A 165 -16.28 12.44 28.49
N LEU A 166 -17.14 13.39 28.15
CA LEU A 166 -18.48 13.50 28.74
C LEU A 166 -19.48 13.35 27.60
N LEU A 167 -20.33 12.34 27.72
CA LEU A 167 -21.33 12.02 26.71
C LEU A 167 -22.74 12.17 27.27
N GLU A 168 -23.60 12.88 26.55
CA GLU A 168 -25.02 12.95 26.85
C GLU A 168 -25.82 11.88 26.08
N LEU A 169 -26.58 11.08 26.83
CA LEU A 169 -27.53 10.11 26.31
C LEU A 169 -28.87 10.80 26.06
N GLU A 170 -29.41 10.66 24.85
CA GLU A 170 -30.72 11.22 24.47
C GLU A 170 -31.86 10.58 25.26
N ILE A 171 -31.66 9.33 25.71
CA ILE A 171 -32.58 8.59 26.57
C ILE A 171 -31.85 8.34 27.90
N PRO A 172 -32.38 8.81 29.04
CA PRO A 172 -31.76 8.57 30.34
C PRO A 172 -31.62 7.07 30.63
N ALA A 173 -30.40 6.63 30.90
CA ALA A 173 -30.06 5.26 31.22
C ALA A 173 -30.31 4.96 32.71
N PHE A 174 -30.95 3.83 33.00
CA PHE A 174 -30.93 3.22 34.33
C PHE A 174 -29.61 2.48 34.59
N LYS A 175 -29.05 1.83 33.56
CA LYS A 175 -27.80 1.04 33.67
C LYS A 175 -27.12 0.87 32.31
N ILE A 176 -25.81 1.02 32.26
CA ILE A 176 -24.99 0.62 31.10
C ILE A 176 -24.77 -0.90 31.13
N MET A 177 -25.00 -1.55 30.00
CA MET A 177 -24.79 -2.98 29.83
C MET A 177 -23.42 -3.25 29.24
N ASP A 178 -23.09 -2.56 28.14
CA ASP A 178 -21.81 -2.69 27.47
C ASP A 178 -21.48 -1.42 26.65
N ILE A 179 -20.20 -1.23 26.37
CA ILE A 179 -19.70 -0.19 25.48
C ILE A 179 -18.64 -0.83 24.58
N GLU A 180 -18.99 -1.02 23.32
CA GLU A 180 -18.03 -1.48 22.31
C GLU A 180 -17.35 -0.26 21.69
N VAL A 181 -16.02 -0.32 21.58
CA VAL A 181 -15.22 0.82 21.10
C VAL A 181 -14.27 0.40 19.99
N GLN A 182 -14.14 1.26 18.99
CA GLN A 182 -13.25 1.07 17.84
C GLN A 182 -12.58 2.40 17.47
N LEU A 183 -11.31 2.34 17.08
CA LEU A 183 -10.62 3.50 16.50
C LEU A 183 -10.98 3.62 15.01
N GLU A 184 -11.34 4.82 14.57
CA GLU A 184 -11.68 5.14 13.19
C GLU A 184 -11.03 6.47 12.77
N ASP A 185 -10.85 6.66 11.46
CA ASP A 185 -10.32 7.88 10.85
C ASP A 185 -9.00 8.38 11.45
N ILE A 186 -8.06 7.45 11.69
CA ILE A 186 -6.73 7.80 12.20
C ILE A 186 -5.95 8.53 11.12
N SER A 187 -5.39 9.67 11.47
CA SER A 187 -4.50 10.48 10.65
C SER A 187 -3.25 10.86 11.44
N ILE A 188 -2.13 11.01 10.73
CA ILE A 188 -0.82 11.25 11.32
C ILE A 188 -0.25 12.54 10.75
N LYS A 189 0.22 13.43 11.61
CA LYS A 189 0.98 14.62 11.24
C LYS A 189 2.37 14.54 11.84
N ILE A 190 3.38 14.71 11.01
CA ILE A 190 4.78 14.57 11.39
C ILE A 190 5.39 15.96 11.56
N PHE A 191 5.99 16.19 12.72
CA PHE A 191 6.79 17.36 13.04
C PHE A 191 8.21 16.92 13.40
N THR A 192 9.11 17.88 13.51
CA THR A 192 10.45 17.60 14.01
C THR A 192 10.38 17.03 15.43
N ASP A 193 10.97 15.86 15.63
CA ASP A 193 11.03 15.10 16.90
C ASP A 193 9.67 14.68 17.50
N LYS A 194 8.57 14.80 16.75
CA LYS A 194 7.22 14.58 17.29
C LYS A 194 6.23 14.14 16.21
N VAL A 195 5.34 13.24 16.59
CA VAL A 195 4.22 12.79 15.77
C VAL A 195 2.91 13.14 16.48
N ILE A 196 1.96 13.70 15.76
CA ILE A 196 0.59 13.93 16.23
C ILE A 196 -0.32 12.92 15.55
N VAL A 197 -1.03 12.14 16.35
CA VAL A 197 -2.05 11.19 15.91
C VAL A 197 -3.40 11.80 16.22
N GLU A 198 -4.22 12.01 15.21
CA GLU A 198 -5.59 12.50 15.34
C GLU A 198 -6.55 11.42 14.85
N GLY A 199 -7.63 11.17 15.58
CA GLY A 199 -8.59 10.16 15.17
C GLY A 199 -9.89 10.25 15.94
N ASN A 200 -10.73 9.24 15.76
CA ASN A 200 -11.98 9.14 16.47
C ASN A 200 -12.12 7.78 17.14
N ILE A 201 -12.75 7.77 18.31
CA ILE A 201 -13.27 6.58 18.96
C ILE A 201 -14.75 6.52 18.60
N LYS A 202 -15.15 5.48 17.87
CA LYS A 202 -16.55 5.15 17.68
C LYS A 202 -16.99 4.30 18.86
N GLU A 203 -18.11 4.70 19.46
CA GLU A 203 -18.68 4.05 20.62
C GLU A 203 -20.06 3.53 20.30
N GLU A 204 -20.28 2.24 20.55
CA GLU A 204 -21.59 1.60 20.48
C GLU A 204 -22.03 1.24 21.90
N ILE A 205 -23.00 1.98 22.41
CA ILE A 205 -23.40 1.93 23.82
C ILE A 205 -24.73 1.21 23.94
N TYR A 206 -24.71 0.10 24.69
CA TYR A 206 -25.87 -0.71 25.01
C TYR A 206 -26.27 -0.44 26.47
N PHE A 207 -27.52 -0.06 26.70
CA PHE A 207 -27.98 0.33 28.03
C PHE A 207 -29.46 -0.01 28.25
N ILE A 208 -29.89 0.00 29.51
CA ILE A 208 -31.29 -0.14 29.91
C ILE A 208 -31.80 1.24 30.28
N ASP A 209 -32.93 1.67 29.74
CA ASP A 209 -33.55 2.96 30.07
C ASP A 209 -34.29 2.94 31.43
N GLN A 210 -34.81 4.11 31.84
CA GLN A 210 -35.61 4.21 33.07
C GLN A 210 -36.89 3.36 33.08
N LYS A 211 -37.41 2.96 31.90
CA LYS A 211 -38.58 2.09 31.73
C LYS A 211 -38.22 0.60 31.68
N ARG A 212 -36.95 0.25 31.91
CA ARG A 212 -36.42 -1.12 31.87
C ARG A 212 -36.43 -1.75 30.47
N VAL A 213 -36.26 -0.92 29.44
CA VAL A 213 -36.16 -1.34 28.04
C VAL A 213 -34.71 -1.24 27.57
N GLU A 214 -34.25 -2.24 26.81
CA GLU A 214 -32.93 -2.22 26.17
C GLU A 214 -32.90 -1.17 25.06
N CYS A 215 -31.87 -0.34 25.10
CA CYS A 215 -31.63 0.77 24.21
C CYS A 215 -30.20 0.69 23.67
N TYR A 216 -30.00 1.36 22.54
CA TYR A 216 -28.74 1.38 21.82
C TYR A 216 -28.51 2.76 21.23
N CYS A 217 -27.27 3.25 21.29
CA CYS A 217 -26.88 4.45 20.56
C CYS A 217 -25.44 4.36 20.07
N LYS A 218 -25.14 5.14 19.01
CA LYS A 218 -23.79 5.34 18.48
C LYS A 218 -23.32 6.75 18.79
N LYS A 219 -22.10 6.87 19.26
CA LYS A 219 -21.45 8.15 19.51
C LYS A 219 -20.02 8.13 18.98
N LYS A 220 -19.42 9.31 18.89
CA LYS A 220 -18.07 9.50 18.38
C LYS A 220 -17.33 10.48 19.28
N LEU A 221 -16.13 10.11 19.71
CA LEU A 221 -15.26 10.93 20.52
C LEU A 221 -13.94 11.16 19.77
N SER A 222 -13.65 12.38 19.38
CA SER A 222 -12.38 12.71 18.73
C SER A 222 -11.24 12.76 19.74
N PHE A 223 -10.05 12.33 19.33
CA PHE A 223 -8.86 12.39 20.16
C PHE A 223 -7.66 12.94 19.40
N ILE A 224 -6.71 13.48 20.16
CA ILE A 224 -5.40 13.92 19.69
C ILE A 224 -4.35 13.36 20.66
N GLN A 225 -3.36 12.66 20.12
CA GLN A 225 -2.24 12.10 20.87
C GLN A 225 -0.92 12.63 20.32
N PHE A 226 0.01 12.96 21.22
CA PHE A 226 1.35 13.42 20.88
C PHE A 226 2.35 12.32 21.24
N ILE A 227 3.12 11.86 20.27
CA ILE A 227 4.18 10.86 20.48
C ILE A 227 5.52 11.53 20.22
N ASP A 228 6.34 11.65 21.26
CA ASP A 228 7.70 12.18 21.11
C ASP A 228 8.59 11.11 20.45
N LEU A 229 9.22 11.46 19.33
CA LEU A 229 9.94 10.54 18.46
C LEU A 229 11.18 11.26 17.93
N VAL A 230 12.27 11.17 18.69
CA VAL A 230 13.51 11.90 18.43
C VAL A 230 14.10 11.52 17.06
N GLY A 231 14.54 12.52 16.29
CA GLY A 231 15.16 12.37 14.98
C GLY A 231 14.17 12.49 13.81
N VAL A 232 12.87 12.38 14.07
CA VAL A 232 11.83 12.39 13.03
C VAL A 232 11.69 13.78 12.40
N LYS A 233 11.40 13.83 11.08
CA LYS A 233 11.18 15.05 10.29
C LYS A 233 9.99 14.86 9.35
N PRO A 234 9.32 15.97 8.92
CA PRO A 234 8.30 15.91 7.88
C PRO A 234 8.81 15.19 6.62
N GLY A 235 7.99 14.33 6.03
CA GLY A 235 8.32 13.51 4.86
C GLY A 235 8.82 12.10 5.19
N MET A 236 9.14 11.79 6.45
CA MET A 236 9.46 10.41 6.87
C MET A 236 8.20 9.52 6.94
N ASN A 237 8.41 8.21 6.90
CA ASN A 237 7.33 7.23 7.03
C ASN A 237 7.06 6.92 8.51
N ILE A 238 5.79 6.88 8.91
CA ILE A 238 5.37 6.42 10.23
C ILE A 238 4.49 5.18 10.07
N ASN A 239 4.93 4.08 10.67
CA ASN A 239 4.06 2.94 10.94
C ASN A 239 3.50 3.09 12.36
N LEU A 240 2.18 3.14 12.46
CA LEU A 240 1.46 3.35 13.72
C LEU A 240 0.58 2.14 14.00
N ASP A 241 0.85 1.45 15.10
CA ASP A 241 -0.05 0.46 15.68
C ASP A 241 -0.76 1.11 16.87
N SER A 242 -2.10 1.07 16.91
CA SER A 242 -2.89 1.71 17.96
C SER A 242 -4.05 0.84 18.37
N GLU A 243 -4.23 0.69 19.67
CA GLU A 243 -5.29 -0.13 20.25
C GLU A 243 -5.90 0.54 21.49
N ILE A 244 -7.16 0.24 21.76
CA ILE A 244 -7.83 0.62 23.01
C ILE A 244 -7.53 -0.46 24.04
N ARG A 245 -6.87 -0.09 25.13
CA ARG A 245 -6.49 -1.01 26.22
C ARG A 245 -7.57 -1.15 27.29
N ASP A 246 -8.26 -0.07 27.61
CA ASP A 246 -9.26 -0.01 28.67
C ASP A 246 -10.27 1.11 28.42
N ILE A 247 -11.50 0.92 28.91
CA ILE A 247 -12.53 1.96 28.98
C ILE A 247 -13.17 1.93 30.36
N GLN A 248 -13.00 3.04 31.09
CA GLN A 248 -13.66 3.25 32.38
C GLN A 248 -14.79 4.24 32.20
N TYR A 249 -15.93 4.00 32.83
CA TYR A 249 -17.06 4.92 32.77
C TYR A 249 -17.77 5.11 34.10
N ARG A 250 -18.47 6.23 34.23
CA ARG A 250 -19.36 6.55 35.33
C ARG A 250 -20.63 7.21 34.78
N LEU A 251 -21.77 6.58 35.05
CA LEU A 251 -23.09 7.13 34.73
C LEU A 251 -23.55 8.09 35.84
N SER A 252 -24.12 9.22 35.47
CA SER A 252 -24.72 10.19 36.39
C SER A 252 -25.95 9.63 37.10
N GLY A 253 -26.32 10.23 38.23
CA GLY A 253 -27.47 9.77 39.03
C GLY A 253 -28.83 9.91 38.34
N ASP A 254 -28.95 10.84 37.38
CA ASP A 254 -30.14 11.01 36.54
C ASP A 254 -30.12 10.15 35.26
N GLY A 255 -28.98 9.50 34.96
CA GLY A 255 -28.82 8.62 33.82
C GLY A 255 -28.54 9.32 32.49
N VAL A 256 -28.36 10.63 32.48
CA VAL A 256 -28.21 11.42 31.24
C VAL A 256 -26.75 11.52 30.81
N GLU A 257 -25.82 11.67 31.75
CA GLU A 257 -24.42 11.90 31.47
C GLU A 257 -23.56 10.65 31.74
N LEU A 258 -22.72 10.30 30.78
CA LEU A 258 -21.73 9.24 30.88
C LEU A 258 -20.34 9.85 30.82
N SER A 259 -19.64 9.86 31.96
CA SER A 259 -18.23 10.26 32.03
C SER A 259 -17.35 9.07 31.72
N GLN A 260 -16.42 9.20 30.77
CA GLN A 260 -15.59 8.12 30.26
C GLN A 260 -14.11 8.46 30.34
N ARG A 261 -13.27 7.44 30.51
CA ARG A 261 -11.81 7.51 30.39
C ARG A 261 -11.38 6.34 29.51
N VAL A 262 -11.00 6.63 28.28
CA VAL A 262 -10.56 5.64 27.29
C VAL A 262 -9.03 5.66 27.24
N MET A 263 -8.39 4.51 27.45
CA MET A 263 -6.94 4.38 27.37
C MET A 263 -6.55 3.85 26.00
N ILE A 264 -5.81 4.65 25.24
CA ILE A 264 -5.24 4.28 23.94
C ILE A 264 -3.75 4.02 24.13
N ASN A 265 -3.27 2.89 23.61
CA ASN A 265 -1.85 2.56 23.52
C ASN A 265 -1.44 2.61 22.06
N SER A 266 -0.41 3.39 21.74
CA SER A 266 0.06 3.60 20.38
C SER A 266 1.56 3.40 20.28
N ILE A 267 1.98 2.51 19.40
CA ILE A 267 3.37 2.25 19.05
C ILE A 267 3.62 2.90 17.69
N ALA A 268 4.43 3.94 17.67
CA ALA A 268 4.81 4.63 16.44
C ALA A 268 6.27 4.32 16.13
N LYS A 269 6.51 3.85 14.91
CA LYS A 269 7.84 3.59 14.35
C LYS A 269 8.07 4.49 13.15
N ALA A 270 9.16 5.24 13.19
CA ALA A 270 9.56 6.12 12.12
C ALA A 270 10.69 5.50 11.28
N THR A 271 10.49 5.48 9.97
CA THR A 271 11.52 5.09 9.01
C THR A 271 11.78 6.19 7.99
N ASP A 272 13.02 6.25 7.55
CA ASP A 272 13.49 7.16 6.51
C ASP A 272 14.06 6.31 5.37
N ARG A 273 13.47 6.45 4.19
CA ARG A 273 13.83 5.65 3.02
C ARG A 273 15.07 6.25 2.38
N ILE A 274 16.21 5.62 2.61
CA ILE A 274 17.51 6.16 2.18
C ILE A 274 18.12 5.36 1.03
N GLU A 275 18.86 6.07 0.19
CA GLU A 275 19.81 5.50 -0.75
C GLU A 275 21.13 5.23 -0.01
N ALA A 276 21.51 3.97 0.13
CA ALA A 276 22.71 3.57 0.84
C ALA A 276 23.53 2.59 0.01
N ASN A 277 24.85 2.71 0.06
CA ASN A 277 25.72 1.60 -0.29
C ASN A 277 25.89 0.75 0.96
N LEU A 278 25.53 -0.53 0.91
CA LEU A 278 25.80 -1.43 2.03
C LEU A 278 27.11 -2.19 1.81
N LYS A 279 27.81 -2.47 2.91
CA LYS A 279 28.95 -3.38 2.90
C LYS A 279 28.43 -4.80 2.78
N VAL A 280 28.99 -5.53 1.81
CA VAL A 280 28.68 -6.95 1.60
C VAL A 280 29.71 -7.78 2.36
N ASP A 281 29.25 -8.55 3.34
CA ASP A 281 29.98 -9.62 4.02
C ASP A 281 29.77 -10.94 3.25
N SER A 282 30.48 -12.03 3.51
CA SER A 282 30.13 -13.37 2.99
C SER A 282 29.54 -14.29 4.05
N GLU A 283 29.60 -13.88 5.32
CA GLU A 283 29.11 -14.64 6.49
C GLU A 283 27.87 -14.00 7.15
N GLY A 284 27.41 -12.87 6.62
CA GLY A 284 26.25 -12.12 7.11
C GLY A 284 24.89 -12.72 6.72
N LYS A 285 23.82 -11.95 6.98
CA LYS A 285 22.45 -12.34 6.59
C LYS A 285 22.17 -11.97 5.13
N GLU A 286 21.55 -12.89 4.41
CA GLU A 286 21.00 -12.64 3.08
C GLU A 286 19.73 -11.81 3.19
N VAL A 287 19.72 -10.68 2.48
CA VAL A 287 18.59 -9.75 2.44
C VAL A 287 18.18 -9.51 1.00
N ARG A 288 16.96 -8.99 0.84
CA ARG A 288 16.41 -8.70 -0.49
C ARG A 288 16.11 -7.20 -0.61
N LEU A 289 17.05 -6.44 -1.17
CA LEU A 289 16.97 -4.98 -1.24
C LEU A 289 16.70 -4.46 -2.64
N SER A 290 15.84 -3.44 -2.75
CA SER A 290 15.58 -2.78 -4.03
C SER A 290 16.80 -2.00 -4.49
N LYS A 291 17.19 -2.21 -5.75
CA LYS A 291 18.33 -1.54 -6.38
C LYS A 291 17.85 -0.29 -7.10
N LEU A 292 18.54 0.84 -6.91
CA LEU A 292 18.21 2.05 -7.67
C LEU A 292 18.60 1.86 -9.15
N ILE A 293 17.63 1.97 -10.06
CA ILE A 293 17.85 1.92 -11.51
C ILE A 293 18.24 3.31 -12.00
N ASN A 294 17.37 4.29 -11.76
CA ASN A 294 17.55 5.66 -12.24
C ASN A 294 16.73 6.63 -11.39
N LYS A 295 17.08 7.91 -11.47
CA LYS A 295 16.30 9.00 -10.88
C LYS A 295 16.30 10.19 -11.81
N THR A 296 15.18 10.91 -11.85
CA THR A 296 15.07 12.16 -12.58
C THR A 296 14.31 13.18 -11.74
N GLU A 297 14.63 14.46 -11.94
CA GLU A 297 13.88 15.57 -11.36
C GLU A 297 13.40 16.46 -12.50
N GLU A 298 12.12 16.78 -12.50
CA GLU A 298 11.51 17.59 -13.55
C GLU A 298 10.72 18.75 -12.94
N GLN A 299 10.87 19.92 -13.56
CA GLN A 299 10.15 21.13 -13.18
C GLN A 299 9.27 21.61 -14.32
N ILE A 300 7.99 21.79 -14.05
CA ILE A 300 7.03 22.26 -15.03
C ILE A 300 6.35 23.54 -14.57
N LEU A 301 5.97 24.37 -15.55
CA LEU A 301 5.13 25.54 -15.34
C LEU A 301 3.78 25.27 -15.99
N GLU A 302 2.75 25.11 -15.17
CA GLU A 302 1.38 24.95 -15.63
C GLU A 302 0.59 26.26 -15.48
N GLU A 303 -0.24 26.56 -16.48
CA GLU A 303 -1.13 27.71 -16.47
C GLU A 303 -2.60 27.27 -16.50
N PHE A 304 -3.35 27.65 -15.47
CA PHE A 304 -4.76 27.31 -15.31
C PHE A 304 -5.63 28.54 -15.53
N LEU A 305 -6.76 28.34 -16.22
CA LEU A 305 -7.84 29.31 -16.33
C LEU A 305 -9.07 28.76 -15.61
N ILE A 306 -9.36 29.32 -14.44
CA ILE A 306 -10.42 28.87 -13.55
C ILE A 306 -11.59 29.86 -13.63
N SER A 307 -12.77 29.36 -13.96
CA SER A 307 -14.00 30.15 -13.87
C SER A 307 -14.49 30.16 -12.42
N LEU A 308 -14.79 31.33 -11.88
CA LEU A 308 -15.37 31.47 -10.55
C LEU A 308 -16.89 31.35 -10.63
N ASP A 309 -17.50 30.67 -9.66
CA ASP A 309 -18.96 30.45 -9.61
C ASP A 309 -19.74 31.77 -9.53
N THR A 310 -19.08 32.81 -8.97
CA THR A 310 -19.57 34.19 -8.94
C THR A 310 -18.40 35.14 -9.19
N PRO A 311 -18.61 36.31 -9.82
CA PRO A 311 -17.57 37.31 -9.98
C PRO A 311 -16.92 37.69 -8.65
N ALA A 312 -15.59 37.64 -8.60
CA ALA A 312 -14.80 38.05 -7.45
C ALA A 312 -14.33 39.50 -7.61
N VAL A 313 -14.28 40.22 -6.49
CA VAL A 313 -13.62 41.53 -6.39
C VAL A 313 -12.15 41.35 -5.96
N LYS A 314 -11.89 40.33 -5.13
CA LYS A 314 -10.55 40.07 -4.57
C LYS A 314 -10.37 38.60 -4.25
N ILE A 315 -9.20 38.05 -4.58
CA ILE A 315 -8.73 36.75 -4.09
C ILE A 315 -8.07 36.93 -2.72
N LYS A 316 -8.45 36.12 -1.74
CA LYS A 316 -7.83 36.10 -0.41
C LYS A 316 -6.61 35.18 -0.39
N ASN A 317 -6.83 33.92 -0.72
CA ASN A 317 -5.80 32.90 -0.88
C ASN A 317 -6.27 31.83 -1.85
N VAL A 318 -5.31 31.14 -2.43
CA VAL A 318 -5.53 29.88 -3.14
C VAL A 318 -4.60 28.88 -2.52
N ASP A 319 -5.16 27.89 -1.86
CA ASP A 319 -4.40 26.77 -1.32
C ASP A 319 -4.42 25.66 -2.36
N ILE A 320 -3.25 25.27 -2.83
CA ILE A 320 -3.09 24.22 -3.83
C ILE A 320 -2.41 23.03 -3.19
N GLU A 321 -2.95 21.86 -3.48
CA GLU A 321 -2.44 20.57 -3.04
C GLU A 321 -2.34 19.64 -4.25
N MET A 322 -1.25 18.88 -4.35
CA MET A 322 -1.12 17.81 -5.30
C MET A 322 -1.60 16.52 -4.65
N ALA A 323 -2.51 15.81 -5.31
CA ALA A 323 -3.13 14.59 -4.81
C ALA A 323 -3.24 13.55 -5.94
N ASP A 324 -3.56 12.31 -5.56
CA ASP A 324 -3.83 11.20 -6.47
C ASP A 324 -2.75 11.03 -7.56
N ILE A 325 -1.47 11.09 -7.17
CA ILE A 325 -0.37 10.87 -8.11
C ILE A 325 -0.24 9.38 -8.37
N GLU A 326 -0.40 8.99 -9.62
CA GLU A 326 -0.22 7.64 -10.11
C GLU A 326 0.92 7.62 -11.14
N SER A 327 1.62 6.50 -11.23
CA SER A 327 2.70 6.30 -12.20
C SER A 327 2.44 5.06 -13.04
N GLU A 328 2.53 5.20 -14.35
CA GLU A 328 2.52 4.10 -15.31
C GLU A 328 3.89 3.99 -15.97
N LEU A 329 4.46 2.79 -15.96
CA LEU A 329 5.78 2.51 -16.53
C LEU A 329 5.69 2.09 -18.00
N MET A 330 6.64 2.59 -18.77
CA MET A 330 6.96 2.10 -20.10
C MET A 330 8.45 1.83 -20.18
N THR A 331 8.90 1.09 -21.18
CA THR A 331 10.35 0.91 -21.40
C THR A 331 11.03 2.29 -21.51
N ASP A 332 12.03 2.52 -20.64
CA ASP A 332 12.81 3.76 -20.54
C ASP A 332 12.03 5.04 -20.18
N ARG A 333 10.77 4.93 -19.74
CA ARG A 333 9.89 6.09 -19.50
C ARG A 333 8.90 5.87 -18.36
N VAL A 334 8.41 6.98 -17.82
CA VAL A 334 7.30 6.98 -16.87
C VAL A 334 6.26 8.02 -17.29
N ILE A 335 4.99 7.65 -17.14
CA ILE A 335 3.85 8.55 -17.24
C ILE A 335 3.40 8.83 -15.81
N LEU A 336 3.33 10.10 -15.44
CA LEU A 336 2.75 10.52 -14.17
C LEU A 336 1.39 11.16 -14.44
N THR A 337 0.37 10.67 -13.76
CA THR A 337 -0.94 11.32 -13.73
C THR A 337 -1.18 11.81 -12.32
N GLY A 338 -1.76 12.99 -12.16
CA GLY A 338 -2.01 13.58 -10.85
C GLY A 338 -3.15 14.58 -10.87
N ARG A 339 -3.56 15.03 -9.69
CA ARG A 339 -4.64 16.01 -9.55
C ARG A 339 -4.20 17.16 -8.67
N LEU A 340 -4.28 18.38 -9.22
CA LEU A 340 -4.22 19.58 -8.42
C LEU A 340 -5.59 19.91 -7.85
N LYS A 341 -5.68 19.91 -6.53
CA LYS A 341 -6.82 20.40 -5.78
C LYS A 341 -6.56 21.85 -5.38
N GLN A 342 -7.34 22.76 -5.95
CA GLN A 342 -7.22 24.21 -5.79
C GLN A 342 -8.40 24.70 -4.94
N ASN A 343 -8.13 25.07 -3.69
CA ASN A 343 -9.12 25.65 -2.78
C ASN A 343 -9.00 27.18 -2.82
N ILE A 344 -9.95 27.82 -3.48
CA ILE A 344 -9.94 29.26 -3.75
C ILE A 344 -10.85 29.95 -2.74
N CYS A 345 -10.29 30.85 -1.94
CA CYS A 345 -11.07 31.77 -1.12
C CYS A 345 -11.05 33.16 -1.73
N PHE A 346 -12.23 33.74 -1.92
CA PHE A 346 -12.38 35.06 -2.55
C PHE A 346 -13.56 35.85 -1.98
N ILE A 347 -13.56 37.16 -2.24
CA ILE A 347 -14.60 38.09 -1.86
C ILE A 347 -15.43 38.41 -3.11
N GLY A 348 -16.74 38.14 -3.05
CA GLY A 348 -17.67 38.47 -4.13
C GLY A 348 -18.10 39.95 -4.12
N GLU A 349 -18.84 40.37 -5.14
CA GLU A 349 -19.34 41.76 -5.27
C GLU A 349 -20.18 42.25 -4.09
N ASN A 350 -20.81 41.34 -3.35
CA ASN A 350 -21.60 41.62 -2.17
C ASN A 350 -20.77 41.68 -0.86
N ASN A 351 -19.44 41.70 -0.95
CA ASN A 351 -18.51 41.64 0.18
C ASN A 351 -18.62 40.36 1.04
N ILE A 352 -19.20 39.27 0.50
CA ILE A 352 -19.25 37.98 1.19
C ILE A 352 -18.06 37.12 0.76
N GLU A 353 -17.42 36.50 1.74
CA GLU A 353 -16.37 35.50 1.55
C GLU A 353 -16.97 34.20 1.02
N ARG A 354 -16.33 33.64 -0.01
CA ARG A 354 -16.75 32.42 -0.68
C ARG A 354 -15.56 31.48 -0.83
N HIS A 355 -15.87 30.19 -0.79
CA HIS A 355 -14.92 29.12 -1.04
C HIS A 355 -15.37 28.34 -2.27
N GLN A 356 -14.43 28.08 -3.17
CA GLN A 356 -14.65 27.26 -4.34
C GLN A 356 -13.49 26.28 -4.49
N GLN A 357 -13.80 25.02 -4.75
CA GLN A 357 -12.80 24.00 -5.03
C GLN A 357 -12.77 23.71 -6.52
N LYS A 358 -11.59 23.68 -7.11
CA LYS A 358 -11.35 23.19 -8.47
C LYS A 358 -10.38 22.01 -8.41
N ILE A 359 -10.65 20.98 -9.21
CA ILE A 359 -9.73 19.87 -9.42
C ILE A 359 -9.31 19.91 -10.89
N THR A 360 -8.01 19.84 -11.12
CA THR A 360 -7.40 19.85 -12.44
C THR A 360 -6.42 18.69 -12.57
N SER A 361 -6.54 17.91 -13.63
CA SER A 361 -5.61 16.80 -13.91
C SER A 361 -4.30 17.32 -14.49
N ILE A 362 -3.21 16.64 -14.17
CA ILE A 362 -1.88 16.83 -14.73
C ILE A 362 -1.41 15.49 -15.27
N ASP A 363 -0.89 15.49 -16.50
CA ASP A 363 -0.30 14.33 -17.14
C ASP A 363 1.10 14.69 -17.63
N LEU A 364 2.11 13.91 -17.22
CA LEU A 364 3.51 14.13 -17.55
C LEU A 364 4.13 12.89 -18.15
N PHE A 365 4.95 13.09 -19.16
CA PHE A 365 5.69 12.03 -19.86
C PHE A 365 7.17 12.32 -19.68
N LEU A 366 7.84 11.50 -18.87
CA LEU A 366 9.24 11.73 -18.49
C LEU A 366 10.12 10.58 -18.97
N ASP A 367 11.28 10.92 -19.53
CA ASP A 367 12.31 9.94 -19.85
C ASP A 367 12.97 9.45 -18.55
N LEU A 368 13.03 8.14 -18.38
CA LEU A 368 13.65 7.49 -17.22
C LEU A 368 14.39 6.23 -17.70
N PRO A 369 15.56 6.37 -18.36
CA PRO A 369 16.25 5.25 -18.99
C PRO A 369 16.57 4.09 -18.03
N GLY A 370 16.44 2.85 -18.51
CA GLY A 370 16.72 1.62 -17.76
C GLY A 370 15.51 0.97 -17.10
N VAL A 371 14.34 1.64 -17.07
CA VAL A 371 13.13 1.11 -16.43
C VAL A 371 12.33 0.19 -17.35
N SER A 372 11.63 -0.78 -16.74
CA SER A 372 10.78 -1.76 -17.42
C SER A 372 9.47 -1.96 -16.64
N PRO A 373 8.32 -2.13 -17.31
CA PRO A 373 7.03 -2.29 -16.64
C PRO A 373 6.86 -3.60 -15.85
N ILE A 374 7.78 -4.56 -15.96
CA ILE A 374 7.62 -5.90 -15.36
C ILE A 374 8.19 -5.97 -13.94
N ASP A 375 9.35 -5.36 -13.68
CA ASP A 375 10.10 -5.54 -12.42
C ASP A 375 10.64 -4.21 -11.85
N THR A 376 10.00 -3.09 -12.19
CA THR A 376 10.39 -1.77 -11.68
C THR A 376 9.27 -1.18 -10.83
N ALA A 377 9.64 -0.76 -9.62
CA ALA A 377 8.83 0.12 -8.79
C ALA A 377 9.26 1.57 -9.00
N VAL A 378 8.32 2.50 -8.91
CA VAL A 378 8.61 3.94 -8.99
C VAL A 378 8.09 4.62 -7.74
N ASP A 379 8.90 5.51 -7.18
CA ASP A 379 8.51 6.43 -6.11
C ASP A 379 8.53 7.84 -6.68
N VAL A 380 7.46 8.59 -6.38
CA VAL A 380 7.19 9.90 -6.96
C VAL A 380 6.90 10.88 -5.85
N GLU A 381 7.81 11.82 -5.67
CA GLU A 381 7.61 12.96 -4.78
C GLU A 381 7.22 14.18 -5.64
N SER A 382 6.30 15.00 -5.13
CA SER A 382 5.92 16.26 -5.78
C SER A 382 5.95 17.42 -4.80
N GLU A 383 6.36 18.58 -5.30
CA GLU A 383 6.44 19.82 -4.53
C GLU A 383 5.89 20.99 -5.36
N ILE A 384 5.02 21.80 -4.75
CA ILE A 384 4.55 23.04 -5.34
C ILE A 384 5.53 24.15 -4.97
N MET A 385 6.43 24.46 -5.89
CA MET A 385 7.51 25.43 -5.67
C MET A 385 7.00 26.87 -5.59
N PHE A 386 6.01 27.19 -6.42
CA PHE A 386 5.52 28.56 -6.57
C PHE A 386 4.11 28.59 -7.15
N VAL A 387 3.28 29.51 -6.67
CA VAL A 387 1.94 29.78 -7.20
C VAL A 387 1.76 31.28 -7.36
N LYS A 388 1.24 31.70 -8.51
CA LYS A 388 0.79 33.08 -8.76
C LYS A 388 -0.59 33.07 -9.38
N SER A 389 -1.51 33.79 -8.75
CA SER A 389 -2.89 33.91 -9.22
C SER A 389 -3.19 35.38 -9.58
N ASP A 390 -3.71 35.61 -10.78
CA ASP A 390 -4.06 36.90 -11.35
C ASP A 390 -5.56 36.91 -11.69
N LEU A 391 -6.34 37.74 -10.99
CA LEU A 391 -7.78 37.87 -11.23
C LEU A 391 -8.05 38.71 -12.49
N ALA A 392 -8.87 38.18 -13.40
CA ALA A 392 -9.28 38.90 -14.60
C ALA A 392 -10.10 40.15 -14.25
N SER A 393 -10.05 41.18 -15.11
CA SER A 393 -10.67 42.48 -14.83
C SER A 393 -12.18 42.44 -14.58
N ALA A 394 -12.88 41.43 -15.12
CA ALA A 394 -14.31 41.23 -14.90
C ALA A 394 -14.63 40.42 -13.61
N GLY A 395 -13.63 39.92 -12.90
CA GLY A 395 -13.81 39.12 -11.69
C GLY A 395 -14.27 37.68 -11.92
N GLU A 396 -14.64 37.30 -13.14
CA GLU A 396 -15.22 35.98 -13.46
C GLU A 396 -14.20 34.86 -13.62
N ARG A 397 -12.92 35.19 -13.84
CA ARG A 397 -11.86 34.20 -14.13
C ARG A 397 -10.60 34.49 -13.34
N LEU A 398 -9.99 33.44 -12.84
CA LEU A 398 -8.68 33.46 -12.20
C LEU A 398 -7.68 32.78 -13.15
N LYS A 399 -6.61 33.52 -13.51
CA LYS A 399 -5.47 32.96 -14.23
C LYS A 399 -4.41 32.58 -13.21
N GLU A 400 -4.06 31.32 -13.15
CA GLU A 400 -3.11 30.81 -12.17
C GLU A 400 -1.90 30.20 -12.86
N LYS A 401 -0.72 30.43 -12.30
CA LYS A 401 0.54 29.84 -12.73
C LYS A 401 1.15 29.09 -11.57
N ALA A 402 1.36 27.79 -11.73
CA ALA A 402 2.01 26.96 -10.73
C ALA A 402 3.32 26.39 -11.28
N VAL A 403 4.40 26.49 -10.51
CA VAL A 403 5.63 25.76 -10.77
C VAL A 403 5.62 24.52 -9.89
N LEU A 404 5.65 23.36 -10.53
CA LEU A 404 5.61 22.06 -9.87
C LEU A 404 6.96 21.37 -10.09
N LYS A 405 7.51 20.79 -9.03
CA LYS A 405 8.68 19.94 -9.08
C LYS A 405 8.25 18.51 -8.83
N PHE A 406 8.73 17.58 -9.65
CA PHE A 406 8.58 16.14 -9.45
C PHE A 406 9.96 15.52 -9.30
N SER A 407 10.13 14.67 -8.29
CA SER A 407 11.31 13.84 -8.10
C SER A 407 10.89 12.40 -8.25
N ILE A 408 11.43 11.72 -9.26
CA ILE A 408 11.07 10.35 -9.60
C ILE A 408 12.28 9.46 -9.36
N LYS A 409 12.08 8.37 -8.64
CA LYS A 409 13.08 7.33 -8.44
C LYS A 409 12.53 6.00 -8.88
N ALA A 410 13.25 5.30 -9.73
CA ALA A 410 12.91 3.94 -10.16
C ALA A 410 13.85 2.94 -9.51
N PHE A 411 13.25 1.86 -9.00
CA PHE A 411 13.96 0.79 -8.32
C PHE A 411 13.59 -0.53 -8.96
N GLN A 412 14.60 -1.39 -9.10
CA GLN A 412 14.37 -2.78 -9.43
C GLN A 412 14.04 -3.48 -8.12
N ASP A 413 12.82 -3.98 -8.00
CA ASP A 413 12.55 -4.92 -6.93
C ASP A 413 13.32 -6.20 -7.23
N PRO A 414 14.03 -6.76 -6.25
CA PRO A 414 14.83 -7.94 -6.50
C PRO A 414 13.88 -9.07 -6.96
N PRO A 415 14.19 -9.78 -8.04
CA PRO A 415 13.35 -10.87 -8.48
C PRO A 415 13.24 -11.91 -7.36
N VAL A 416 12.18 -12.73 -7.39
CA VAL A 416 12.00 -13.82 -6.41
C VAL A 416 13.20 -14.78 -6.37
N THR A 417 14.01 -14.78 -7.44
CA THR A 417 15.14 -15.68 -7.69
C THR A 417 16.53 -15.04 -7.56
N GLU A 418 16.67 -13.75 -7.22
CA GLU A 418 18.00 -13.15 -6.98
C GLU A 418 18.13 -12.63 -5.55
N GLU A 419 19.14 -13.17 -4.86
CA GLU A 419 19.63 -12.72 -3.56
C GLU A 419 20.44 -11.43 -3.76
N ILE A 420 20.15 -10.38 -2.98
CA ILE A 420 20.92 -9.14 -3.03
C ILE A 420 21.40 -8.76 -1.64
N ALA A 421 22.63 -9.21 -1.39
CA ALA A 421 23.55 -8.79 -0.35
C ALA A 421 23.51 -9.61 0.94
N VAL A 422 24.72 -9.94 1.38
CA VAL A 422 25.01 -10.49 2.67
C VAL A 422 25.50 -9.33 3.53
N VAL A 423 24.76 -8.97 4.58
CA VAL A 423 25.06 -7.75 5.35
C VAL A 423 25.84 -8.09 6.61
N SER A 424 26.94 -7.37 6.88
CA SER A 424 27.69 -7.51 8.13
C SER A 424 26.80 -7.12 9.31
N VAL A 425 26.55 -8.05 10.22
CA VAL A 425 25.85 -7.80 11.48
C VAL A 425 26.88 -7.90 12.59
N GLU A 426 27.19 -6.81 13.29
CA GLU A 426 27.87 -6.91 14.58
C GLU A 426 26.84 -7.37 15.64
N ASP A 427 27.21 -8.39 16.42
CA ASP A 427 26.41 -8.96 17.53
C ASP A 427 26.23 -7.99 18.72
#